data_AF-A0A9D4IPJ8-F1
#
_entry.id   AF-A0A9D4IPJ8-F1
#
_cell.length_a   1.000
_cell.length_b   1.000
_cell.length_c   1.000
_cell.angle_alpha   90.00
_cell.angle_beta   90.00
_cell.angle_gamma   90.00
#
_symmetry.space_group_name_H-M   'P 1'
#
loop_
_entity.id
_entity.type
_entity.pdbx_description
1 polymer ?
#
loop_
_entity_poly.entity_id
_entity_poly.type
_entity_poly.pdbx_seq_one_letter_code
_entity_poly.pdbx_strand_id
1 'polypeptide(L)'
;MKLGIVIALTTAVMLMGLNIYADACRWDVAVNYWADGCSGVSDLWFTNDCHKHDICYACGARFGISRLECDNRWNENMKRSCKRSGGLFCSLIRATYYRTVRNHMEGSYRYTPAVFCDQDWVWDCAY
;
A
#
# COMPACT_ATOMS: atom_id res chain seq x y z
N MET A 1 -21.65 -43.11 0.26
CA MET A 1 -20.88 -42.14 1.09
C MET A 1 -19.49 -41.86 0.48
N LYS A 2 -19.36 -41.17 -0.66
CA LYS A 2 -18.04 -40.66 -1.14
C LYS A 2 -18.10 -39.36 -1.96
N LEU A 3 -19.28 -38.77 -2.16
CA LEU A 3 -19.44 -37.53 -2.95
C LEU A 3 -19.54 -36.27 -2.08
N GLY A 4 -20.17 -36.36 -0.89
CA GLY A 4 -20.35 -35.21 0.01
C GLY A 4 -19.07 -34.70 0.68
N ILE A 5 -18.03 -35.54 0.82
CA ILE A 5 -16.75 -35.15 1.43
C ILE A 5 -15.91 -34.30 0.45
N VAL A 6 -16.00 -34.57 -0.86
CA VAL A 6 -15.22 -33.85 -1.88
C VAL A 6 -15.74 -32.43 -2.08
N ILE A 7 -17.05 -32.20 -1.99
CA ILE A 7 -17.67 -30.87 -2.12
C ILE A 7 -17.37 -29.98 -0.90
N ALA A 8 -17.27 -30.57 0.30
CA ALA A 8 -16.92 -29.84 1.51
C ALA A 8 -15.45 -29.35 1.50
N LEU A 9 -14.53 -30.14 0.91
CA LEU A 9 -13.11 -29.76 0.81
C LEU A 9 -12.86 -28.66 -0.23
N THR A 10 -13.57 -28.65 -1.36
CA THR A 10 -13.39 -27.61 -2.39
C THR A 10 -13.96 -26.25 -1.98
N THR A 11 -15.08 -26.25 -1.26
CA THR A 11 -15.68 -25.01 -0.71
C THR A 11 -14.85 -24.42 0.43
N ALA A 12 -14.23 -25.25 1.28
CA ALA A 12 -13.31 -24.79 2.32
C ALA A 12 -12.07 -24.08 1.74
N VAL A 13 -11.50 -24.59 0.65
CA VAL A 13 -10.32 -23.97 -0.01
C VAL A 13 -10.69 -22.63 -0.68
N MET A 14 -11.88 -22.52 -1.27
CA MET A 14 -12.34 -21.24 -1.84
C MET A 14 -12.70 -20.19 -0.79
N LEU A 15 -13.21 -20.59 0.39
CA LEU A 15 -13.52 -19.66 1.48
C LEU A 15 -12.26 -19.17 2.22
N MET A 16 -11.17 -19.94 2.23
CA MET A 16 -9.86 -19.48 2.68
C MET A 16 -9.20 -18.51 1.68
N GLY A 17 -9.61 -18.54 0.41
CA GLY A 17 -9.10 -17.66 -0.64
C GLY A 17 -9.74 -16.26 -0.69
N LEU A 18 -10.83 -16.03 0.05
CA LEU A 18 -11.61 -14.79 -0.03
C LEU A 18 -11.34 -13.77 1.09
N ASN A 19 -10.44 -14.06 2.05
CA ASN A 19 -10.21 -13.20 3.21
C ASN A 19 -8.74 -12.88 3.54
N ILE A 20 -7.80 -13.04 2.60
CA ILE A 20 -6.38 -12.68 2.82
C ILE A 20 -5.87 -11.75 1.71
N TYR A 21 -6.59 -10.67 1.48
CA TYR A 21 -6.03 -9.42 0.96
C TYR A 21 -6.49 -8.25 1.84
N ALA A 22 -6.76 -8.52 3.12
CA ALA A 22 -6.72 -7.44 4.10
C ALA A 22 -5.27 -6.98 4.13
N ASP A 23 -5.02 -5.75 3.71
CA ASP A 23 -3.72 -5.12 3.86
C ASP A 23 -3.22 -5.35 5.29
N ALA A 24 -2.12 -6.09 5.43
CA ALA A 24 -1.53 -6.44 6.72
C ALA A 24 -1.00 -5.21 7.48
N CYS A 25 -1.10 -4.03 6.86
CA CYS A 25 -0.88 -2.76 7.52
C CYS A 25 -1.76 -2.56 8.74
N ARG A 26 -1.10 -2.28 9.86
CA ARG A 26 -1.74 -1.84 11.09
C ARG A 26 -2.16 -0.36 10.98
N TRP A 27 -3.26 -0.13 10.27
CA TRP A 27 -3.78 1.21 9.94
C TRP A 27 -4.10 2.07 11.17
N ASP A 28 -4.53 1.47 12.30
CA ASP A 28 -4.78 2.19 13.55
C ASP A 28 -3.53 2.90 14.12
N VAL A 29 -2.33 2.40 13.80
CA VAL A 29 -1.06 2.98 14.26
C VAL A 29 -0.42 3.86 13.19
N ALA A 30 -0.49 3.47 11.91
CA ALA A 30 0.09 4.22 10.79
C ALA A 30 -0.60 5.58 10.56
N VAL A 31 -1.93 5.63 10.66
CA VAL A 31 -2.76 6.78 10.25
C VAL A 31 -2.69 7.94 11.25
N ASN A 32 -2.26 7.71 12.50
CA ASN A 32 -2.41 8.71 13.56
C ASN A 32 -1.23 9.66 13.75
N TYR A 33 -0.04 9.38 13.20
CA TYR A 33 1.15 10.23 13.45
C TYR A 33 2.19 10.33 12.32
N TRP A 34 2.22 9.39 11.37
CA TRP A 34 3.41 9.20 10.51
C TRP A 34 3.12 9.13 9.01
N ALA A 35 1.85 8.99 8.63
CA ALA A 35 1.36 9.03 7.27
C ALA A 35 0.29 10.13 7.19
N ASP A 36 0.48 11.13 6.33
CA ASP A 36 -0.50 12.19 6.09
C ASP A 36 -1.41 11.90 4.89
N GLY A 37 -1.23 10.73 4.26
CA GLY A 37 -2.09 10.27 3.18
C GLY A 37 -1.77 11.01 1.89
N CYS A 38 -2.79 11.25 1.06
CA CYS A 38 -2.57 11.94 -0.20
C CYS A 38 -2.61 13.46 0.02
N SER A 39 -1.52 14.07 0.47
CA SER A 39 -1.48 15.52 0.77
C SER A 39 -1.92 16.35 -0.46
N GLY A 40 -3.13 16.93 -0.38
CA GLY A 40 -3.61 17.99 -1.29
C GLY A 40 -4.66 17.64 -2.35
N VAL A 41 -5.09 16.38 -2.54
CA VAL A 41 -6.23 16.08 -3.44
C VAL A 41 -7.06 14.88 -2.97
N SER A 42 -8.35 14.93 -3.30
CA SER A 42 -9.40 13.93 -3.03
C SER A 42 -8.88 12.50 -2.86
N ASP A 43 -8.90 12.06 -1.61
CA ASP A 43 -8.46 10.78 -1.06
C ASP A 43 -9.17 9.52 -1.61
N LEU A 44 -10.23 9.69 -2.40
CA LEU A 44 -11.24 8.65 -2.65
C LEU A 44 -10.72 7.32 -3.21
N TRP A 45 -9.59 7.28 -3.92
CA TRP A 45 -9.04 6.04 -4.50
C TRP A 45 -7.72 5.57 -3.91
N PHE A 46 -6.95 6.47 -3.29
CA PHE A 46 -5.52 6.22 -3.05
C PHE A 46 -5.10 6.39 -1.60
N THR A 47 -5.98 6.73 -0.65
CA THR A 47 -5.59 6.94 0.76
C THR A 47 -4.72 5.82 1.31
N ASN A 48 -5.15 4.56 1.12
CA ASN A 48 -4.37 3.40 1.55
C ASN A 48 -3.01 3.32 0.82
N ASP A 49 -3.00 3.55 -0.50
CA ASP A 49 -1.79 3.51 -1.30
C ASP A 49 -0.79 4.60 -0.85
N CYS A 50 -1.28 5.82 -0.58
CA CYS A 50 -0.49 6.94 -0.06
C CYS A 50 0.08 6.62 1.32
N HIS A 51 -0.69 6.05 2.25
CA HIS A 51 -0.14 5.68 3.55
C HIS A 51 1.00 4.65 3.47
N LYS A 52 0.92 3.66 2.56
CA LYS A 52 2.05 2.74 2.33
C LYS A 52 3.28 3.48 1.82
N HIS A 53 3.07 4.46 0.95
CA HIS A 53 4.15 5.29 0.41
C HIS A 53 4.82 6.10 1.51
N ASP A 54 4.04 6.73 2.40
CA ASP A 54 4.55 7.50 3.54
C ASP A 54 5.40 6.63 4.48
N ILE A 55 4.90 5.42 4.80
CA ILE A 55 5.65 4.46 5.62
C ILE A 55 6.94 4.03 4.91
N CYS A 56 6.88 3.76 3.61
CA CYS A 56 8.07 3.43 2.82
C CYS A 56 9.06 4.61 2.78
N TYR A 57 8.59 5.85 2.69
CA TYR A 57 9.43 7.03 2.76
C TYR A 57 10.06 7.23 4.13
N ALA A 58 9.36 6.89 5.20
CA ALA A 58 9.86 7.00 6.57
C ALA A 58 10.81 5.86 6.96
N CYS A 59 10.60 4.65 6.43
CA CYS A 59 11.24 3.43 6.91
C CYS A 59 12.03 2.64 5.86
N GLY A 60 11.88 2.93 4.57
CA GLY A 60 12.47 2.15 3.48
C GLY A 60 13.99 2.01 3.58
N ALA A 61 14.69 3.05 4.05
CA ALA A 61 16.13 3.01 4.26
C ALA A 61 16.58 1.92 5.25
N ARG A 62 15.77 1.62 6.27
CA ARG A 62 16.02 0.51 7.21
C ARG A 62 16.08 -0.84 6.51
N PHE A 63 15.26 -0.99 5.48
CA PHE A 63 15.04 -2.22 4.74
C PHE A 63 15.85 -2.30 3.44
N GLY A 64 16.70 -1.32 3.17
CA GLY A 64 17.42 -1.23 1.89
C GLY A 64 16.54 -0.87 0.69
N ILE A 65 15.31 -0.38 0.93
CA ILE A 65 14.37 0.03 -0.11
C ILE A 65 14.66 1.48 -0.48
N SER A 66 15.02 1.71 -1.74
CA SER A 66 15.31 3.06 -2.24
C SER A 66 14.05 3.91 -2.42
N ARG A 67 14.21 5.24 -2.47
CA ARG A 67 13.12 6.18 -2.82
C ARG A 67 12.41 5.77 -4.12
N LEU A 68 13.19 5.49 -5.17
CA LEU A 68 12.64 5.09 -6.47
C LEU A 68 11.81 3.82 -6.37
N GLU A 69 12.23 2.90 -5.52
CA GLU A 69 11.51 1.67 -5.28
C GLU A 69 10.20 1.91 -4.52
N CYS A 70 10.19 2.77 -3.50
CA CYS A 70 8.96 3.23 -2.85
C CYS A 70 7.99 3.87 -3.87
N ASP A 71 8.47 4.79 -4.70
CA ASP A 71 7.66 5.46 -5.73
C ASP A 71 7.05 4.44 -6.71
N ASN A 72 7.84 3.47 -7.16
CA ASN A 72 7.40 2.45 -8.11
C ASN A 72 6.35 1.52 -7.49
N ARG A 73 6.55 1.08 -6.25
CA ARG A 73 5.59 0.24 -5.51
C ARG A 73 4.27 0.98 -5.29
N TRP A 74 4.35 2.23 -4.87
CA TRP A 74 3.17 3.10 -4.71
C TRP A 74 2.39 3.25 -6.01
N ASN A 75 3.08 3.47 -7.13
CA ASN A 75 2.46 3.55 -8.44
C ASN A 75 1.72 2.25 -8.84
N GLU A 76 2.32 1.09 -8.55
CA GLU A 76 1.68 -0.21 -8.78
C GLU A 76 0.44 -0.41 -7.90
N ASN A 77 0.51 0.00 -6.64
CA ASN A 77 -0.64 -0.04 -5.71
C ASN A 77 -1.81 0.81 -6.23
N MET A 78 -1.54 2.07 -6.62
CA MET A 78 -2.56 2.92 -7.23
C MET A 78 -3.10 2.35 -8.55
N LYS A 79 -2.29 1.70 -9.39
CA LYS A 79 -2.78 0.99 -10.59
C LYS A 79 -3.80 -0.09 -10.22
N ARG A 80 -3.54 -0.88 -9.16
CA ARG A 80 -4.47 -1.90 -8.67
C ARG A 80 -5.75 -1.28 -8.13
N SER A 81 -5.67 -0.15 -7.42
CA SER A 81 -6.83 0.60 -6.94
C SER A 81 -7.69 1.14 -8.11
N CYS A 82 -7.07 1.68 -9.15
CA CYS A 82 -7.80 2.11 -10.35
C CYS A 82 -8.49 0.96 -11.10
N LYS A 83 -7.85 -0.21 -11.17
CA LYS A 83 -8.46 -1.42 -11.76
C LYS A 83 -9.71 -1.88 -11.00
N ARG A 84 -9.74 -1.69 -9.67
CA ARG A 84 -10.86 -2.10 -8.81
C ARG A 84 -12.04 -1.13 -8.89
N SER A 85 -11.80 0.18 -8.89
CA SER A 85 -12.86 1.15 -8.55
C SER A 85 -12.89 2.46 -9.36
N GLY A 86 -11.95 2.72 -10.27
CA GLY A 86 -11.70 4.09 -10.75
C GLY A 86 -11.58 4.30 -12.27
N GLY A 87 -11.41 3.25 -13.05
CA GLY A 87 -11.38 3.33 -14.52
C GLY A 87 -10.33 4.30 -15.09
N LEU A 88 -10.66 4.93 -16.23
CA LEU A 88 -9.73 5.81 -16.97
C LEU A 88 -9.37 7.09 -16.19
N PHE A 89 -10.35 7.71 -15.52
CA PHE A 89 -10.12 8.97 -14.78
C PHE A 89 -9.17 8.76 -13.60
N CYS A 90 -9.34 7.69 -12.82
CA CYS A 90 -8.39 7.31 -11.77
C CYS A 90 -6.97 7.12 -12.34
N SER A 91 -6.85 6.47 -13.50
CA SER A 91 -5.55 6.21 -14.13
C SER A 91 -4.80 7.49 -14.52
N LEU A 92 -5.55 8.54 -14.90
CA LEU A 92 -5.01 9.88 -15.16
C LEU A 92 -4.54 10.56 -13.86
N ILE A 93 -5.36 10.57 -12.81
CA ILE A 93 -4.99 11.16 -11.51
C ILE A 93 -3.76 10.47 -10.93
N ARG A 94 -3.71 9.14 -10.94
CA ARG A 94 -2.52 8.35 -10.55
C ARG A 94 -1.28 8.81 -11.30
N ALA A 95 -1.37 8.97 -12.62
CA ALA A 95 -0.21 9.34 -13.44
C ALA A 95 0.32 10.74 -13.06
N THR A 96 -0.58 11.67 -12.76
CA THR A 96 -0.22 13.01 -12.24
C THR A 96 0.47 12.90 -10.88
N TYR A 97 -0.13 12.16 -9.94
CA TYR A 97 0.42 11.93 -8.60
C TYR A 97 1.83 11.37 -8.63
N TYR A 98 2.02 10.26 -9.36
CA TYR A 98 3.30 9.60 -9.48
C TYR A 98 4.39 10.54 -10.03
N ARG A 99 4.07 11.32 -11.08
CA ARG A 99 5.02 12.28 -11.65
C ARG A 99 5.36 13.40 -10.68
N THR A 100 4.38 13.94 -9.96
CA THR A 100 4.60 15.03 -9.00
C THR A 100 5.53 14.59 -7.88
N VAL A 101 5.24 13.47 -7.22
CA VAL A 101 6.07 12.96 -6.13
C VAL A 101 7.46 12.58 -6.62
N ARG A 102 7.55 11.88 -7.76
CA ARG A 102 8.82 11.43 -8.33
C ARG A 102 9.80 12.59 -8.56
N ASN A 103 9.28 13.73 -9.04
CA ASN A 103 10.08 14.88 -9.48
C ASN A 103 10.25 15.98 -8.42
N HIS A 104 9.31 16.12 -7.49
CA HIS A 104 9.28 17.28 -6.58
C HIS A 104 9.40 16.92 -5.09
N MET A 105 9.13 15.67 -4.71
CA MET A 105 9.11 15.25 -3.30
C MET A 105 10.34 14.42 -2.91
N GLU A 106 11.49 14.67 -3.52
CA GLU A 106 12.72 13.93 -3.21
C GLU A 106 13.15 14.09 -1.75
N GLY A 107 12.98 15.30 -1.20
CA GLY A 107 13.35 15.63 0.18
C GLY A 107 12.48 14.98 1.25
N SER A 108 11.35 14.36 0.88
CA SER A 108 10.45 13.71 1.84
C SER A 108 10.91 12.30 2.23
N TYR A 109 11.81 11.67 1.45
CA TYR A 109 12.36 10.36 1.78
C TYR A 109 13.39 10.47 2.91
N ARG A 110 13.25 9.64 3.94
CA ARG A 110 14.13 9.64 5.10
C ARG A 110 15.25 8.60 4.94
N TYR A 111 16.48 9.09 4.78
CA TYR A 111 17.68 8.26 4.80
C TYR A 111 17.99 7.73 6.21
N THR A 112 17.61 8.48 7.25
CA THR A 112 17.65 8.01 8.65
C THR A 112 16.24 7.57 9.03
N PRO A 113 15.99 6.26 9.24
CA PRO A 113 14.65 5.74 9.51
C PRO A 113 14.01 6.35 10.76
N ALA A 114 12.69 6.49 10.76
CA ALA A 114 11.94 6.90 11.94
C ALA A 114 11.99 5.84 13.07
N VAL A 115 11.79 6.27 14.32
CA VAL A 115 11.87 5.38 15.51
C VAL A 115 10.85 4.24 15.47
N PHE A 116 9.69 4.46 14.85
CA PHE A 116 8.66 3.41 14.77
C PHE A 116 8.98 2.32 13.75
N CYS A 117 10.01 2.48 12.92
CA CYS A 117 10.35 1.53 11.85
C CYS A 117 10.85 0.17 12.37
N ASP A 118 11.12 0.05 13.68
CA ASP A 118 11.43 -1.20 14.37
C ASP A 118 10.20 -2.07 14.68
N GLN A 119 8.98 -1.55 14.53
CA GLN A 119 7.77 -2.32 14.85
C GLN A 119 7.46 -3.37 13.77
N ASP A 120 7.04 -4.56 14.19
CA ASP A 120 6.88 -5.73 13.31
C ASP A 120 5.93 -5.50 12.13
N TRP A 121 4.86 -4.71 12.32
CA TRP A 121 3.87 -4.42 11.28
C TRP A 121 4.39 -3.50 10.16
N VAL A 122 5.52 -2.81 10.36
CA VAL A 122 6.05 -1.84 9.39
C VAL A 122 6.53 -2.54 8.11
N TRP A 123 7.11 -3.73 8.24
CA TRP A 123 7.56 -4.50 7.09
C TRP A 123 6.40 -4.81 6.13
N ASP A 124 5.25 -5.19 6.68
CA ASP A 124 4.05 -5.51 5.91
C ASP A 124 3.41 -4.29 5.21
N CYS A 125 3.86 -3.07 5.55
CA CYS A 125 3.43 -1.83 4.91
C CYS A 125 4.44 -1.25 3.94
N ALA A 126 5.72 -1.33 4.30
CA ALA A 126 6.80 -0.85 3.44
C ALA A 126 7.04 -1.82 2.26
N TYR A 127 6.62 -3.08 2.40
CA TYR A 127 6.78 -4.14 1.39
C TYR A 127 5.49 -4.58 0.72
#